data_AF-A0A7G2CNU7-F1
#
_entry.id   AF-A0A7G2CNU7-F1
#
_cell.length_a   1.000
_cell.length_b   1.000
_cell.length_c   1.000
_cell.angle_alpha   90.00
_cell.angle_beta   90.00
_cell.angle_gamma   90.00
#
_symmetry.space_group_name_H-M   'P 1'
#
loop_
_entity.id
_entity.type
_entity.pdbx_description
1 polymer ?
#
loop_
_entity_poly.entity_id
_entity_poly.type
_entity_poly.pdbx_seq_one_letter_code
_entity_poly.pdbx_strand_id
1 'polypeptide(L)'
;MPIAADFKTLTSVHRVFPYLFSQAQFDAIAKEEEERASNPGKEVKPSRTQEGAAVGSGWNFREKNTTWTAALQFNCFHSLEKESLLITARHKVDQSKNGTLSLPAAEAAKFTAPFHFVPIGVLHGKNYYSNAFVFRLSPSPCKGTPLFLLYVSDVSFIDHAEFGRQVRESQLQLLSETERQSYQQTIEKEGYPPVEVLVLDMLSDRPYVSHVSVGESVAIATAIGARHTYFVGMSHSLEYTETNERLRNMNVADRMEMGYDGCVVYDAQRTSSNI
;
A
#
# COMPACT_ATOMS: atom_id res chain seq x y z
N MET A 1 -6.03 1.25 -16.07
CA MET A 1 -5.23 2.34 -16.66
C MET A 1 -3.94 2.47 -15.87
N PRO A 2 -2.80 2.77 -16.50
CA PRO A 2 -1.56 3.00 -15.76
C PRO A 2 -1.67 4.24 -14.87
N ILE A 3 -1.08 4.17 -13.67
CA ILE A 3 -1.01 5.27 -12.72
C ILE A 3 0.35 5.94 -12.88
N ALA A 4 0.34 7.24 -13.16
CA ALA A 4 1.55 8.03 -13.37
C ALA A 4 2.12 8.53 -12.03
N ALA A 5 3.28 8.00 -11.62
CA ALA A 5 3.97 8.38 -10.39
C ALA A 5 5.11 9.37 -10.66
N ASP A 6 5.25 10.42 -9.83
CA ASP A 6 6.40 11.32 -9.87
C ASP A 6 7.65 10.65 -9.27
N PHE A 7 8.82 11.26 -9.51
CA PHE A 7 10.10 10.67 -9.09
C PHE A 7 10.22 10.49 -7.57
N LYS A 8 9.66 11.41 -6.77
CA LYS A 8 9.67 11.28 -5.31
C LYS A 8 8.84 10.06 -4.86
N THR A 9 7.65 9.89 -5.44
CA THR A 9 6.78 8.74 -5.19
C THR A 9 7.47 7.44 -5.61
N LEU A 10 8.08 7.41 -6.80
CA LEU A 10 8.83 6.26 -7.29
C LEU A 10 10.01 5.90 -6.37
N THR A 11 10.73 6.90 -5.85
CA THR A 11 11.84 6.67 -4.92
C THR A 11 11.34 6.01 -3.63
N SER A 12 10.23 6.49 -3.07
CA SER A 12 9.63 5.87 -1.87
C SER A 12 9.15 4.45 -2.15
N VAL A 13 8.48 4.23 -3.30
CA VAL A 13 8.01 2.90 -3.71
C VAL A 13 9.17 1.95 -3.95
N HIS A 14 10.24 2.38 -4.62
CA HIS A 14 11.42 1.57 -4.92
C HIS A 14 12.19 1.18 -3.66
N ARG A 15 12.20 2.04 -2.63
CA ARG A 15 12.82 1.71 -1.35
C ARG A 15 12.19 0.48 -0.67
N VAL A 16 10.87 0.36 -0.75
CA VAL A 16 10.10 -0.74 -0.12
C VAL A 16 9.99 -1.94 -1.06
N PHE A 17 9.76 -1.68 -2.36
CA PHE A 17 9.55 -2.68 -3.40
C PHE A 17 10.61 -2.51 -4.51
N PRO A 18 11.89 -2.79 -4.23
CA PRO A 18 12.98 -2.52 -5.18
C PRO A 18 12.92 -3.36 -6.45
N TYR A 19 12.10 -4.41 -6.45
CA TYR A 19 11.93 -5.31 -7.60
C TYR A 19 10.99 -4.75 -8.67
N LEU A 20 10.24 -3.67 -8.40
CA LEU A 20 9.31 -3.10 -9.38
C LEU A 20 10.05 -2.51 -10.58
N PHE A 21 11.18 -1.84 -10.33
CA PHE A 21 12.06 -1.32 -11.37
C PHE A 21 13.46 -1.87 -11.14
N SER A 22 14.05 -2.48 -12.16
CA SER A 22 15.46 -2.86 -12.08
C SER A 22 16.33 -1.63 -11.79
N GLN A 23 17.51 -1.84 -11.18
CA GLN A 23 18.42 -0.73 -10.87
C GLN A 23 18.74 0.11 -12.11
N ALA A 24 18.97 -0.53 -13.27
CA ALA A 24 19.21 0.17 -14.53
C ALA A 24 18.01 1.02 -15.00
N GLN A 25 16.78 0.53 -14.82
CA GLN A 25 15.58 1.33 -15.11
C GLN A 25 15.44 2.51 -14.16
N PHE A 26 15.70 2.28 -12.87
CA PHE A 26 15.61 3.32 -11.85
C PHE A 26 16.67 4.41 -12.06
N ASP A 27 17.92 4.03 -12.35
CA ASP A 27 19.02 4.95 -12.66
C ASP A 27 18.73 5.77 -13.93
N ALA A 28 18.12 5.16 -14.95
CA ALA A 28 17.70 5.85 -16.16
C ALA A 28 16.62 6.92 -15.85
N ILE A 29 15.60 6.57 -15.06
CA ILE A 29 14.56 7.52 -14.62
C ILE A 29 15.19 8.67 -13.79
N ALA A 30 16.12 8.35 -12.89
CA ALA A 30 16.77 9.34 -12.03
C ALA A 30 17.61 10.34 -12.82
N LYS A 31 18.40 9.85 -13.77
CA LYS A 31 19.23 10.68 -14.65
C LYS A 31 18.38 11.65 -15.47
N GLU A 32 17.25 11.19 -15.99
CA GLU A 32 16.33 12.02 -16.77
C GLU A 32 15.70 13.15 -15.92
N GLU A 33 15.37 12.90 -14.67
CA GLU A 33 14.86 13.94 -13.76
C GLU A 33 15.96 14.95 -13.37
N GLU A 34 17.22 14.53 -13.25
CA GLU A 34 18.35 15.44 -13.02
C GLU A 34 18.62 16.34 -14.24
N GLU A 35 18.61 15.77 -15.45
CA GLU A 35 18.71 16.53 -16.71
C GLU A 35 17.58 17.55 -16.84
N ARG A 36 16.36 17.19 -16.44
CA ARG A 36 15.20 18.09 -16.40
C ARG A 36 15.36 19.23 -15.41
N ALA A 37 15.78 18.93 -14.18
CA ALA A 37 16.02 19.96 -13.15
C ALA A 37 17.11 20.95 -13.60
N SER A 38 18.09 20.47 -14.36
CA SER A 38 19.21 21.25 -14.90
C SER A 38 18.85 22.10 -16.12
N ASN A 39 17.73 21.82 -16.80
CA ASN A 39 17.29 22.56 -17.99
C ASN A 39 15.80 22.92 -17.91
N PRO A 40 15.42 23.93 -17.12
CA PRO A 40 14.04 24.34 -16.90
C PRO A 40 13.48 25.09 -18.13
N GLY A 41 13.36 24.40 -19.26
CA GLY A 41 12.64 24.90 -20.42
C GLY A 41 11.16 25.08 -20.05
N LYS A 42 10.73 26.36 -19.88
CA LYS A 42 9.37 26.82 -19.55
C LYS A 42 8.53 25.74 -18.86
N GLU A 43 8.64 25.64 -17.54
CA GLU A 43 7.54 25.10 -16.75
C GLU A 43 6.28 25.92 -17.07
N VAL A 44 5.44 25.38 -17.94
CA VAL A 44 4.06 25.82 -18.04
C VAL A 44 3.46 25.35 -16.73
N LYS A 45 3.27 26.28 -15.78
CA LYS A 45 2.42 26.07 -14.60
C LYS A 45 1.20 25.29 -15.08
N PRO A 46 0.80 24.18 -14.42
CA PRO A 46 -0.38 23.45 -14.84
C PRO A 46 -1.51 24.48 -14.95
N SER A 47 -1.92 24.80 -16.17
CA SER A 47 -3.18 25.50 -16.36
C SER A 47 -4.18 24.56 -15.72
N ARG A 48 -4.91 25.05 -14.72
CA ARG A 48 -6.07 24.38 -14.15
C ARG A 48 -6.83 23.80 -15.33
N THR A 49 -6.66 22.51 -15.58
CA THR A 49 -7.29 21.85 -16.71
C THR A 49 -8.76 22.04 -16.45
N GLN A 50 -9.43 22.78 -17.33
CA GLN A 50 -10.85 22.60 -17.49
C GLN A 50 -11.01 21.11 -17.70
N GLU A 51 -11.71 20.48 -16.75
CA GLU A 51 -12.08 19.08 -16.79
C GLU A 51 -12.52 18.77 -18.21
N GLY A 52 -11.73 17.93 -18.88
CA GLY A 52 -12.16 17.30 -20.12
C GLY A 52 -13.46 16.60 -19.80
N ALA A 53 -14.53 17.04 -20.45
CA ALA A 53 -15.87 16.53 -20.28
C ALA A 53 -15.87 14.99 -20.25
N ALA A 54 -16.02 14.43 -19.05
CA ALA A 54 -16.79 13.22 -18.92
C ALA A 54 -18.17 13.53 -19.49
N VAL A 55 -18.66 12.67 -20.37
CA VAL A 55 -19.99 12.76 -20.98
C VAL A 55 -21.01 12.94 -19.85
N GLY A 56 -21.53 14.16 -19.74
CA GLY A 56 -22.41 14.58 -18.65
C GLY A 56 -22.82 16.03 -18.90
N SER A 57 -23.99 16.19 -19.51
CA SER A 57 -24.58 17.45 -19.93
C SER A 57 -24.62 18.52 -18.83
N GLY A 58 -24.01 19.67 -19.12
CA GLY A 58 -24.53 21.00 -18.77
C GLY A 58 -24.43 21.43 -17.31
N TRP A 59 -23.29 22.01 -16.92
CA TRP A 59 -23.19 22.85 -15.72
C TRP A 59 -23.60 24.29 -16.06
N ASN A 60 -24.89 24.60 -15.94
CA ASN A 60 -25.35 25.99 -15.78
C ASN A 60 -25.51 26.25 -14.28
N PHE A 61 -24.63 27.08 -13.73
CA PHE A 61 -24.77 27.56 -12.36
C PHE A 61 -25.91 28.58 -12.31
N ARG A 62 -27.06 28.17 -11.76
CA ARG A 62 -28.06 29.09 -11.26
C ARG A 62 -28.61 28.57 -9.93
N GLU A 63 -28.51 29.44 -8.94
CA GLU A 63 -29.00 29.28 -7.58
C GLU A 63 -30.39 28.64 -7.51
N LYS A 64 -30.54 27.60 -6.67
CA LYS A 64 -31.59 27.44 -5.63
C LYS A 64 -31.54 26.02 -5.03
N ASN A 65 -31.36 25.96 -3.72
CA ASN A 65 -31.72 24.88 -2.79
C ASN A 65 -31.74 23.44 -3.34
N THR A 66 -30.60 22.77 -3.40
CA THR A 66 -30.55 21.30 -3.40
C THR A 66 -29.32 20.81 -2.64
N THR A 67 -29.56 20.17 -1.50
CA THR A 67 -28.58 19.33 -0.78
C THR A 67 -28.19 18.18 -1.69
N TRP A 68 -27.06 18.32 -2.40
CA TRP A 68 -26.44 17.22 -3.12
C TRP A 68 -25.41 16.56 -2.21
N THR A 69 -25.76 15.40 -1.66
CA THR A 69 -24.76 14.46 -1.14
C THR A 69 -24.24 13.68 -2.34
N ALA A 70 -23.01 13.94 -2.77
CA ALA A 70 -22.35 13.07 -3.74
C ALA A 70 -22.14 11.71 -3.06
N ALA A 71 -22.96 10.72 -3.41
CA ALA A 71 -22.74 9.34 -3.00
C ALA A 71 -21.67 8.75 -3.93
N LEU A 72 -20.41 8.79 -3.50
CA LEU A 72 -19.38 7.93 -4.07
C LEU A 72 -19.72 6.50 -3.65
N GLN A 73 -20.17 5.69 -4.59
CA GLN A 73 -20.32 4.25 -4.37
C GLN A 73 -18.92 3.62 -4.38
N PHE A 74 -18.28 3.61 -3.22
CA PHE A 74 -17.07 2.84 -3.00
C PHE A 74 -17.45 1.36 -3.02
N ASN A 75 -17.06 0.64 -4.07
CA ASN A 75 -17.07 -0.81 -4.01
C ASN A 75 -15.91 -1.20 -3.10
N CYS A 76 -16.22 -1.70 -1.90
CA CYS A 76 -15.20 -2.37 -1.11
C CYS A 76 -14.69 -3.59 -1.89
N PHE A 77 -13.37 -3.76 -1.93
CA PHE A 77 -12.75 -4.88 -2.61
C PHE A 77 -12.68 -6.05 -1.63
N HIS A 78 -13.68 -6.93 -1.70
CA HIS A 78 -13.71 -8.16 -0.89
C HIS A 78 -12.96 -9.31 -1.59
N SER A 79 -12.24 -9.02 -2.67
CA SER A 79 -11.69 -10.04 -3.56
C SER A 79 -10.41 -10.62 -2.99
N LEU A 80 -10.41 -11.91 -2.66
CA LEU A 80 -9.18 -12.64 -2.33
C LEU A 80 -8.34 -12.98 -3.59
N GLU A 81 -8.63 -12.32 -4.71
CA GLU A 81 -7.89 -12.49 -5.96
C GLU A 81 -6.77 -11.45 -6.08
N LYS A 82 -5.70 -11.85 -6.77
CA LYS A 82 -4.59 -10.95 -7.08
C LYS A 82 -5.04 -9.84 -8.02
N GLU A 83 -4.91 -8.61 -7.54
CA GLU A 83 -5.07 -7.40 -8.32
C GLU A 83 -3.72 -6.88 -8.84
N SER A 84 -3.76 -6.08 -9.90
CA SER A 84 -2.57 -5.52 -10.54
C SER A 84 -2.76 -4.06 -10.90
N LEU A 85 -1.91 -3.19 -10.35
CA LEU A 85 -1.78 -1.80 -10.76
C LEU A 85 -0.55 -1.64 -11.64
N LEU A 86 -0.72 -1.00 -12.79
CA LEU A 86 0.41 -0.63 -13.64
C LEU A 86 0.94 0.73 -13.17
N ILE A 87 2.12 0.76 -12.55
CA ILE A 87 2.79 1.99 -12.15
C ILE A 87 3.70 2.42 -13.28
N THR A 88 3.45 3.60 -13.85
CA THR A 88 4.29 4.19 -14.89
C THR A 88 5.05 5.37 -14.32
N ALA A 89 6.38 5.37 -14.46
CA ALA A 89 7.17 6.55 -14.13
C ALA A 89 6.76 7.71 -15.05
N ARG A 90 6.54 8.91 -14.49
CA ARG A 90 6.21 10.10 -15.28
C ARG A 90 7.38 10.48 -16.19
N HIS A 91 7.44 9.87 -17.36
CA HIS A 91 8.28 10.28 -18.47
C HIS A 91 7.59 11.42 -19.23
N LYS A 92 8.37 12.35 -19.80
CA LYS A 92 7.97 13.54 -20.59
C LYS A 92 6.55 13.45 -21.17
N VAL A 93 5.56 13.91 -20.40
CA VAL A 93 4.22 14.19 -20.95
C VAL A 93 4.35 15.55 -21.63
N ASP A 94 4.69 15.56 -22.91
CA ASP A 94 4.48 16.74 -23.73
C ASP A 94 2.96 16.97 -23.73
N GLN A 95 2.51 17.97 -22.98
CA GLN A 95 1.11 18.38 -23.00
C GLN A 95 0.83 18.98 -24.38
N SER A 96 0.47 18.16 -25.35
CA SER A 96 -0.25 18.67 -26.50
C SER A 96 -1.54 19.32 -25.98
N LYS A 97 -1.98 20.40 -26.64
CA LYS A 97 -3.00 21.36 -26.19
C LYS A 97 -4.37 20.77 -25.78
N ASN A 98 -4.58 19.46 -25.90
CA ASN A 98 -5.84 18.77 -25.66
C ASN A 98 -5.80 17.63 -24.62
N GLY A 99 -4.73 17.47 -23.83
CA GLY A 99 -4.76 16.61 -22.63
C GLY A 99 -4.79 15.08 -22.85
N THR A 100 -4.64 14.60 -24.08
CA THR A 100 -4.52 13.16 -24.38
C THR A 100 -3.05 12.78 -24.61
N LEU A 101 -2.58 11.77 -23.88
CA LEU A 101 -1.21 11.22 -23.92
C LEU A 101 -0.90 10.50 -25.25
N SER A 102 0.31 10.67 -25.79
CA SER A 102 0.92 9.65 -26.65
C SER A 102 2.45 9.71 -26.66
N LEU A 103 3.09 9.00 -25.73
CA LEU A 103 4.37 8.33 -26.06
C LEU A 103 4.04 7.08 -26.87
N PRO A 104 4.91 6.62 -27.79
CA PRO A 104 4.76 5.30 -28.38
C PRO A 104 4.63 4.25 -27.27
N ALA A 105 3.66 3.34 -27.37
CA ALA A 105 3.38 2.34 -26.33
C ALA A 105 4.62 1.54 -25.90
N ALA A 106 5.56 1.31 -26.84
CA ALA A 106 6.82 0.63 -26.60
C ALA A 106 7.79 1.39 -25.67
N GLU A 107 7.72 2.71 -25.64
CA GLU A 107 8.56 3.56 -24.79
C GLU A 107 7.96 3.69 -23.38
N ALA A 108 6.63 3.87 -23.29
CA ALA A 108 5.92 3.84 -22.02
C ALA A 108 6.03 2.48 -21.30
N ALA A 109 6.09 1.38 -22.04
CA ALA A 109 6.28 0.04 -21.50
C ALA A 109 7.62 -0.13 -20.75
N LYS A 110 8.68 0.57 -21.14
CA LYS A 110 10.00 0.49 -20.47
C LYS A 110 9.98 1.04 -19.03
N PHE A 111 9.05 1.95 -18.78
CA PHE A 111 8.90 2.68 -17.53
C PHE A 111 7.63 2.29 -16.77
N THR A 112 7.01 1.16 -17.14
CA THR A 112 5.80 0.66 -16.50
C THR A 112 6.07 -0.67 -15.81
N ALA A 113 5.75 -0.75 -14.52
CA ALA A 113 5.90 -1.94 -13.70
C ALA A 113 4.54 -2.40 -13.15
N PRO A 114 4.21 -3.70 -13.21
CA PRO A 114 3.04 -4.22 -12.52
C PRO A 114 3.32 -4.31 -11.01
N PHE A 115 2.43 -3.72 -10.22
CA PHE A 115 2.39 -3.80 -8.76
C PHE A 115 1.21 -4.67 -8.35
N HIS A 116 1.53 -5.81 -7.75
CA HIS A 116 0.55 -6.83 -7.37
C HIS A 116 0.22 -6.76 -5.88
N PHE A 117 -1.06 -6.95 -5.55
CA PHE A 117 -1.55 -7.06 -4.18
C PHE A 117 -2.84 -7.88 -4.16
N VAL A 118 -3.26 -8.28 -2.96
CA VAL A 118 -4.57 -8.94 -2.76
C VAL A 118 -5.34 -8.13 -1.71
N PRO A 119 -6.52 -7.58 -2.04
CA PRO A 119 -7.36 -6.92 -1.05
C PRO A 119 -8.10 -7.95 -0.18
N ILE A 120 -8.39 -7.59 1.06
CA ILE A 120 -9.24 -8.40 1.95
C ILE A 120 -10.25 -7.45 2.59
N GLY A 121 -11.54 -7.75 2.47
CA GLY A 121 -12.58 -6.95 3.12
C GLY A 121 -12.52 -7.09 4.64
N VAL A 122 -12.44 -5.97 5.36
CA VAL A 122 -12.45 -5.90 6.82
C VAL A 122 -13.54 -4.95 7.32
N LEU A 123 -14.13 -5.22 8.49
CA LEU A 123 -15.19 -4.37 9.03
C LEU A 123 -14.62 -3.07 9.59
N HIS A 124 -15.18 -1.94 9.17
CA HIS A 124 -14.92 -0.61 9.72
C HIS A 124 -16.27 0.00 10.17
N GLY A 125 -16.75 -0.45 11.33
CA GLY A 125 -18.11 -0.20 11.81
C GLY A 125 -19.05 -1.38 11.53
N LYS A 126 -20.34 -1.16 11.74
CA LYS A 126 -21.35 -2.24 11.67
C LYS A 126 -21.69 -2.69 10.26
N ASN A 127 -21.77 -1.74 9.32
CA ASN A 127 -22.31 -1.95 7.98
C ASN A 127 -21.41 -1.36 6.89
N TYR A 128 -20.11 -1.24 7.19
CA TYR A 128 -19.16 -0.66 6.27
C TYR A 128 -17.89 -1.51 6.28
N TYR A 129 -17.40 -1.81 5.08
CA TYR A 129 -16.16 -2.54 4.88
C TYR A 129 -15.09 -1.58 4.37
N SER A 130 -13.90 -1.72 4.95
CA SER A 130 -12.64 -1.20 4.42
C SER A 130 -11.84 -2.36 3.81
N ASN A 131 -10.70 -2.05 3.20
CA ASN A 131 -9.79 -3.06 2.65
C ASN A 131 -8.51 -3.14 3.50
N ALA A 132 -8.19 -4.34 3.94
CA ALA A 132 -6.81 -4.73 4.19
C ALA A 132 -6.14 -5.11 2.87
N PHE A 133 -4.81 -5.10 2.83
CA PHE A 133 -4.04 -5.45 1.64
C PHE A 133 -2.84 -6.31 2.00
N VAL A 134 -2.65 -7.39 1.25
CA VAL A 134 -1.43 -8.19 1.28
C VAL A 134 -0.57 -7.81 0.09
N PHE A 135 0.68 -7.46 0.37
CA PHE A 135 1.71 -7.18 -0.62
C PHE A 135 2.85 -8.17 -0.47
N ARG A 136 3.50 -8.46 -1.59
CA ARG A 136 4.76 -9.18 -1.58
C ARG A 136 5.89 -8.17 -1.42
N LEU A 137 6.86 -8.44 -0.54
CA LEU A 137 8.06 -7.62 -0.33
C LEU A 137 9.27 -8.16 -1.10
N SER A 138 9.33 -9.48 -1.27
CA SER A 138 10.41 -10.16 -1.98
C SER A 138 10.21 -10.15 -3.50
N PRO A 139 11.29 -10.08 -4.32
CA PRO A 139 11.18 -10.28 -5.76
C PRO A 139 10.59 -11.65 -6.10
N SER A 140 10.07 -11.80 -7.32
CA SER A 140 9.72 -13.11 -7.89
C SER A 140 10.58 -13.37 -9.13
N PRO A 141 11.32 -14.49 -9.22
CA PRO A 141 11.49 -15.49 -8.15
C PRO A 141 12.32 -14.95 -6.96
N CYS A 142 12.04 -15.38 -5.73
CA CYS A 142 12.89 -15.09 -4.57
C CYS A 142 13.87 -16.23 -4.27
N LYS A 143 15.00 -15.89 -3.64
CA LYS A 143 15.85 -16.87 -2.95
C LYS A 143 15.30 -17.06 -1.54
N GLY A 144 14.91 -18.28 -1.18
CA GLY A 144 14.32 -18.60 0.13
C GLY A 144 12.83 -18.28 0.23
N THR A 145 12.34 -18.14 1.46
CA THR A 145 10.91 -17.93 1.75
C THR A 145 10.45 -16.53 1.28
N PRO A 146 9.38 -16.43 0.46
CA PRO A 146 8.79 -15.15 0.09
C PRO A 146 8.38 -14.33 1.30
N LEU A 147 8.68 -13.03 1.25
CA LEU A 147 8.34 -12.07 2.30
C LEU A 147 7.09 -11.27 1.96
N PHE A 148 6.28 -10.92 2.96
CA PHE A 148 4.98 -10.25 2.81
C PHE A 148 4.77 -9.09 3.78
N LEU A 149 4.03 -8.08 3.31
CA LEU A 149 3.50 -6.99 4.11
C LEU A 149 1.97 -7.10 4.16
N LEU A 150 1.41 -6.99 5.34
CA LEU A 150 -0.04 -6.92 5.58
C LEU A 150 -0.38 -5.52 6.10
N TYR A 151 -1.19 -4.78 5.37
CA TYR A 151 -1.70 -3.47 5.78
C TYR A 151 -3.18 -3.60 6.16
N VAL A 152 -3.54 -3.18 7.38
CA VAL A 152 -4.89 -3.30 7.94
C VAL A 152 -5.27 -1.99 8.63
N SER A 153 -5.84 -1.06 7.87
CA SER A 153 -6.45 0.16 8.40
C SER A 153 -7.44 0.73 7.38
N ASP A 154 -8.60 1.23 7.78
CA ASP A 154 -9.14 1.23 9.15
C ASP A 154 -9.91 -0.07 9.45
N VAL A 155 -9.94 -0.50 10.72
CA VAL A 155 -10.61 -1.74 11.13
C VAL A 155 -11.21 -1.66 12.54
N SER A 156 -12.38 -2.25 12.72
CA SER A 156 -13.13 -2.31 13.98
C SER A 156 -13.25 -3.71 14.57
N PHE A 157 -13.13 -4.74 13.74
CA PHE A 157 -13.30 -6.12 14.15
C PHE A 157 -12.57 -7.07 13.21
N ILE A 158 -11.94 -8.09 13.79
CA ILE A 158 -11.28 -9.18 13.06
C ILE A 158 -11.67 -10.51 13.73
N ASP A 159 -12.25 -11.42 12.95
CA ASP A 159 -12.26 -12.84 13.29
C ASP A 159 -10.87 -13.40 12.98
N HIS A 160 -10.08 -13.70 14.02
CA HIS A 160 -8.69 -14.11 13.83
C HIS A 160 -8.54 -15.40 13.00
N ALA A 161 -9.47 -16.35 13.12
CA ALA A 161 -9.38 -17.62 12.42
C ALA A 161 -9.65 -17.44 10.93
N GLU A 162 -10.74 -16.76 10.60
CA GLU A 162 -11.11 -16.50 9.21
C GLU A 162 -10.16 -15.52 8.54
N PHE A 163 -9.80 -14.42 9.22
CA PHE A 163 -8.86 -13.45 8.67
C PHE A 163 -7.48 -14.08 8.45
N GLY A 164 -6.99 -14.89 9.39
CA GLY A 164 -5.75 -15.65 9.21
C GLY A 164 -5.80 -16.58 7.99
N ARG A 165 -6.94 -17.23 7.73
CA ARG A 165 -7.15 -18.05 6.52
C ARG A 165 -7.06 -17.20 5.25
N GLN A 166 -7.73 -16.05 5.23
CA GLN A 166 -7.74 -15.12 4.09
C GLN A 166 -6.35 -14.53 3.80
N VAL A 167 -5.57 -14.18 4.83
CA VAL A 167 -4.18 -13.73 4.68
C VAL A 167 -3.32 -14.81 4.02
N ARG A 168 -3.44 -16.06 4.47
CA ARG A 168 -2.68 -17.19 3.89
C ARG A 168 -3.07 -17.47 2.44
N GLU A 169 -4.35 -17.42 2.12
CA GLU A 169 -4.85 -17.53 0.74
C GLU A 169 -4.29 -16.41 -0.13
N SER A 170 -4.29 -15.19 0.37
CA SER A 170 -3.75 -14.01 -0.31
C SER A 170 -2.24 -14.12 -0.58
N GLN A 171 -1.46 -14.68 0.35
CA GLN A 171 -0.04 -14.95 0.13
C GLN A 171 0.15 -15.88 -1.09
N LEU A 172 -0.63 -16.96 -1.19
CA LEU A 172 -0.54 -17.93 -2.28
C LEU A 172 -0.89 -17.32 -3.65
N GLN A 173 -1.83 -16.38 -3.70
CA GLN A 173 -2.22 -15.66 -4.93
C GLN A 173 -1.08 -14.80 -5.50
N LEU A 174 -0.15 -14.37 -4.65
CA LEU A 174 1.02 -13.57 -5.02
C LEU A 174 2.26 -14.43 -5.37
N LEU A 175 2.11 -15.76 -5.39
CA LEU A 175 3.17 -16.69 -5.76
C LEU A 175 2.96 -17.23 -7.17
N SER A 176 4.06 -17.38 -7.92
CA SER A 176 4.09 -18.18 -9.14
C SER A 176 3.82 -19.66 -8.82
N GLU A 177 3.46 -20.45 -9.85
CA GLU A 177 3.15 -21.87 -9.68
C GLU A 177 4.33 -22.65 -9.03
N THR A 178 5.55 -22.38 -9.49
CA THR A 178 6.77 -23.01 -8.95
C THR A 178 7.03 -22.58 -7.51
N GLU A 179 6.81 -21.31 -7.17
CA GLU A 179 6.97 -20.83 -5.80
C GLU A 179 5.92 -21.44 -4.86
N ARG A 180 4.66 -21.59 -5.31
CA ARG A 180 3.61 -22.23 -4.51
C ARG A 180 4.00 -23.64 -4.08
N GLN A 181 4.62 -24.42 -4.95
CA GLN A 181 5.10 -25.77 -4.61
C GLN A 181 6.17 -25.74 -3.51
N SER A 182 7.18 -24.88 -3.63
CA SER A 182 8.22 -24.74 -2.59
C SER A 182 7.69 -24.17 -1.27
N TYR A 183 6.72 -23.25 -1.35
CA TYR A 183 6.09 -22.63 -0.20
C TYR A 183 5.23 -23.64 0.56
N GLN A 184 4.50 -24.50 -0.17
CA GLN A 184 3.71 -25.60 0.41
C GLN A 184 4.61 -26.58 1.19
N GLN A 185 5.78 -26.94 0.66
CA GLN A 185 6.75 -27.77 1.38
C GLN A 185 7.25 -27.10 2.67
N THR A 186 7.44 -25.78 2.65
CA THR A 186 7.81 -25.01 3.85
C THR A 186 6.69 -25.05 4.89
N ILE A 187 5.44 -24.85 4.45
CA ILE A 187 4.25 -24.92 5.31
C ILE A 187 4.13 -26.30 5.98
N GLU A 188 4.34 -27.39 5.24
CA GLU A 188 4.25 -28.76 5.76
C GLU A 188 5.32 -29.06 6.80
N LYS A 189 6.53 -28.51 6.62
CA LYS A 189 7.67 -28.77 7.49
C LYS A 189 7.69 -27.88 8.73
N GLU A 190 7.36 -26.60 8.57
CA GLU A 190 7.63 -25.54 9.56
C GLU A 190 6.37 -24.77 9.97
N GLY A 191 5.22 -25.05 9.34
CA GLY A 191 4.01 -24.25 9.46
C GLY A 191 4.03 -23.02 8.57
N TYR A 192 2.94 -22.25 8.58
CA TYR A 192 2.86 -21.02 7.79
C TYR A 192 3.90 -20.00 8.25
N PRO A 193 4.76 -19.50 7.34
CA PRO A 193 5.66 -18.41 7.66
C PRO A 193 4.87 -17.18 8.13
N PRO A 194 5.34 -16.49 9.19
CA PRO A 194 4.71 -15.26 9.63
C PRO A 194 4.83 -14.19 8.55
N VAL A 195 3.88 -13.25 8.51
CA VAL A 195 4.06 -12.03 7.70
C VAL A 195 5.22 -11.21 8.27
N GLU A 196 6.06 -10.64 7.42
CA GLU A 196 7.23 -9.88 7.85
C GLU A 196 6.83 -8.58 8.52
N VAL A 197 5.89 -7.86 7.91
CA VAL A 197 5.47 -6.54 8.40
C VAL A 197 3.96 -6.51 8.45
N LEU A 198 3.42 -6.14 9.61
CA LEU A 198 2.04 -5.77 9.81
C LEU A 198 1.97 -4.26 10.05
N VAL A 199 1.12 -3.56 9.31
CA VAL A 199 0.71 -2.19 9.62
C VAL A 199 -0.74 -2.25 10.06
N LEU A 200 -1.05 -1.82 11.28
CA LEU A 200 -2.35 -2.08 11.91
C LEU A 200 -2.93 -0.82 12.56
N ASP A 201 -4.23 -0.61 12.39
CA ASP A 201 -5.03 0.44 13.06
C ASP A 201 -4.90 0.38 14.59
N MET A 202 -4.84 1.53 15.24
CA MET A 202 -4.83 1.74 16.69
C MET A 202 -5.29 3.17 17.00
N LEU A 203 -6.58 3.39 17.18
CA LEU A 203 -7.11 4.75 17.30
C LEU A 203 -6.88 5.38 18.68
N SER A 204 -7.25 4.68 19.76
CA SER A 204 -7.26 5.25 21.12
C SER A 204 -7.27 4.16 22.20
N ASP A 205 -7.20 4.55 23.47
CA ASP A 205 -7.37 3.62 24.59
C ASP A 205 -8.79 3.07 24.74
N ARG A 206 -9.77 3.79 24.21
CA ARG A 206 -11.19 3.43 24.36
C ARG A 206 -11.67 2.71 23.10
N PRO A 207 -12.51 1.68 23.24
CA PRO A 207 -13.19 1.08 22.11
C PRO A 207 -13.94 2.15 21.31
N TYR A 208 -13.84 2.06 19.99
CA TYR A 208 -14.57 2.95 19.09
C TYR A 208 -15.31 2.13 18.05
N VAL A 209 -16.45 2.65 17.57
CA VAL A 209 -17.35 1.85 16.72
C VAL A 209 -16.69 1.38 15.42
N SER A 210 -15.77 2.17 14.88
CA SER A 210 -15.14 1.92 13.58
C SER A 210 -13.64 1.64 13.66
N HIS A 211 -13.03 1.72 14.84
CA HIS A 211 -11.59 1.51 15.02
C HIS A 211 -11.30 0.67 16.25
N VAL A 212 -10.19 -0.05 16.21
CA VAL A 212 -9.68 -0.83 17.33
C VAL A 212 -8.94 0.05 18.35
N SER A 213 -9.11 -0.29 19.63
CA SER A 213 -8.39 0.33 20.74
C SER A 213 -6.98 -0.25 20.92
N VAL A 214 -6.14 0.39 21.73
CA VAL A 214 -4.77 -0.08 22.03
C VAL A 214 -4.73 -1.57 22.42
N GLY A 215 -5.61 -1.99 23.33
CA GLY A 215 -5.67 -3.39 23.78
C GLY A 215 -6.11 -4.36 22.67
N GLU A 216 -7.08 -3.95 21.86
CA GLU A 216 -7.58 -4.75 20.72
C GLU A 216 -6.53 -4.86 19.61
N SER A 217 -5.84 -3.77 19.28
CA SER A 217 -4.75 -3.76 18.30
C SER A 217 -3.60 -4.67 18.71
N VAL A 218 -3.19 -4.65 19.98
CA VAL A 218 -2.13 -5.55 20.50
C VAL A 218 -2.61 -7.01 20.46
N ALA A 219 -3.86 -7.29 20.81
CA ALA A 219 -4.42 -8.64 20.73
C ALA A 219 -4.47 -9.16 19.28
N ILE A 220 -4.91 -8.33 18.34
CA ILE A 220 -4.90 -8.63 16.90
C ILE A 220 -3.49 -8.89 16.40
N ALA A 221 -2.54 -8.01 16.70
CA ALA A 221 -1.15 -8.15 16.28
C ALA A 221 -0.52 -9.45 16.83
N THR A 222 -0.82 -9.77 18.10
CA THR A 222 -0.38 -11.01 18.74
C THR A 222 -0.95 -12.24 18.05
N ALA A 223 -2.25 -12.22 17.71
CA ALA A 223 -2.91 -13.33 17.03
C ALA A 223 -2.41 -13.53 15.59
N ILE A 224 -2.11 -12.44 14.87
CA ILE A 224 -1.52 -12.50 13.52
C ILE A 224 -0.08 -13.02 13.58
N GLY A 225 0.68 -12.67 14.61
CA GLY A 225 2.03 -13.19 14.83
C GLY A 225 3.06 -12.69 13.79
N ALA A 226 2.90 -11.47 13.30
CA ALA A 226 3.85 -10.84 12.38
C ALA A 226 5.26 -10.72 13.00
N ARG A 227 6.30 -10.69 12.17
CA ARG A 227 7.67 -10.46 12.66
C ARG A 227 7.83 -9.08 13.28
N HIS A 228 7.29 -8.05 12.61
CA HIS A 228 7.20 -6.70 13.14
C HIS A 228 5.82 -6.08 12.84
N THR A 229 5.30 -5.32 13.79
CA THR A 229 4.02 -4.62 13.72
C THR A 229 4.22 -3.13 13.98
N TYR A 230 3.64 -2.31 13.11
CA TYR A 230 3.59 -0.86 13.22
C TYR A 230 2.14 -0.41 13.40
N PHE A 231 1.83 0.25 14.52
CA PHE A 231 0.50 0.79 14.77
C PHE A 231 0.31 2.15 14.10
N VAL A 232 -0.83 2.36 13.45
CA VAL A 232 -1.19 3.59 12.72
C VAL A 232 -2.63 4.02 13.05
N GLY A 233 -3.12 5.13 12.48
CA GLY A 233 -4.51 5.58 12.71
C GLY A 233 -4.74 6.25 14.08
N MET A 234 -3.67 6.53 14.82
CA MET A 234 -3.72 7.01 16.19
C MET A 234 -4.32 8.42 16.28
N SER A 235 -5.24 8.60 17.23
CA SER A 235 -5.79 9.91 17.59
C SER A 235 -4.80 10.71 18.44
N HIS A 236 -5.04 12.02 18.56
CA HIS A 236 -4.21 12.92 19.37
C HIS A 236 -4.16 12.57 20.87
N SER A 237 -5.02 11.66 21.35
CA SER A 237 -4.98 11.21 22.74
C SER A 237 -3.86 10.19 23.01
N LEU A 238 -3.29 9.58 21.97
CA LEU A 238 -2.16 8.66 22.09
C LEU A 238 -0.86 9.41 21.81
N GLU A 239 -0.10 9.71 22.86
CA GLU A 239 1.25 10.28 22.71
C GLU A 239 2.24 9.18 22.32
N TYR A 240 3.13 9.47 21.37
CA TYR A 240 4.03 8.49 20.75
C TYR A 240 5.01 7.84 21.73
N THR A 241 5.67 8.65 22.56
CA THR A 241 6.70 8.16 23.49
C THR A 241 6.06 7.36 24.63
N GLU A 242 5.01 7.91 25.23
CA GLU A 242 4.25 7.29 26.31
C GLU A 242 3.63 5.96 25.86
N THR A 243 3.01 5.93 24.68
CA THR A 243 2.39 4.70 24.17
C THR A 243 3.42 3.63 23.83
N ASN A 244 4.57 3.99 23.25
CA ASN A 244 5.67 3.04 23.05
C ASN A 244 6.26 2.53 24.39
N GLU A 245 6.34 3.37 25.43
CA GLU A 245 6.68 2.92 26.79
C GLU A 245 5.67 1.92 27.34
N ARG A 246 4.38 2.15 27.10
CA ARG A 246 3.33 1.20 27.47
C ARG A 246 3.49 -0.13 26.73
N LEU A 247 3.81 -0.13 25.44
CA LEU A 247 4.11 -1.35 24.68
C LEU A 247 5.33 -2.11 25.25
N ARG A 248 6.37 -1.38 25.69
CA ARG A 248 7.51 -1.97 26.41
C ARG A 248 7.08 -2.63 27.71
N ASN A 249 6.24 -1.95 28.50
CA ASN A 249 5.71 -2.49 29.76
C ASN A 249 4.81 -3.72 29.56
N MET A 250 4.18 -3.86 28.39
CA MET A 250 3.44 -5.06 27.99
C MET A 250 4.33 -6.19 27.47
N ASN A 251 5.66 -5.99 27.39
CA ASN A 251 6.64 -6.95 26.89
C ASN A 251 6.37 -7.41 25.44
N VAL A 252 5.91 -6.49 24.58
CA VAL A 252 5.69 -6.72 23.13
C VAL A 252 6.53 -5.82 22.23
N ALA A 253 7.33 -4.92 22.81
CA ALA A 253 8.11 -3.93 22.08
C ALA A 253 9.31 -4.49 21.30
N ASP A 254 9.60 -5.79 21.43
CA ASP A 254 10.55 -6.47 20.54
C ASP A 254 10.02 -6.57 19.11
N ARG A 255 8.70 -6.53 18.94
CA ARG A 255 8.03 -6.72 17.65
C ARG A 255 6.97 -5.67 17.34
N MET A 256 6.50 -4.90 18.31
CA MET A 256 5.39 -3.97 18.13
C MET A 256 5.77 -2.55 18.55
N GLU A 257 5.54 -1.58 17.67
CA GLU A 257 5.81 -0.17 17.92
C GLU A 257 4.78 0.73 17.23
N MET A 258 4.65 1.98 17.67
CA MET A 258 3.90 2.97 16.92
C MET A 258 4.65 3.39 15.65
N GLY A 259 3.91 3.45 14.54
CA GLY A 259 4.33 4.16 13.34
C GLY A 259 4.32 5.67 13.55
N TYR A 260 5.05 6.38 12.69
CA TYR A 260 5.12 7.83 12.66
C TYR A 260 5.21 8.31 11.20
N ASP A 261 4.93 9.59 10.97
CA ASP A 261 5.00 10.16 9.63
C ASP A 261 6.42 10.07 9.06
N GLY A 262 6.54 9.43 7.90
CA GLY A 262 7.84 9.14 7.27
C GLY A 262 8.53 7.88 7.80
N CYS A 263 7.86 7.07 8.64
CA CYS A 263 8.35 5.77 9.08
C CYS A 263 8.56 4.83 7.89
N VAL A 264 9.73 4.19 7.84
CA VAL A 264 10.08 3.18 6.85
C VAL A 264 9.93 1.82 7.50
N VAL A 265 8.81 1.16 7.22
CA VAL A 265 8.43 -0.12 7.86
C VAL A 265 9.15 -1.34 7.27
N TYR A 266 9.77 -1.18 6.11
CA TYR A 266 10.59 -2.19 5.46
C TYR A 266 11.62 -1.53 4.55
N ASP A 267 12.86 -2.03 4.59
CA ASP A 267 13.95 -1.57 3.75
C ASP A 267 14.75 -2.79 3.24
N ALA A 268 14.50 -3.14 1.98
CA ALA A 268 15.10 -4.30 1.32
C ALA A 268 16.63 -4.23 1.23
N GLN A 269 17.20 -3.03 1.18
CA GLN A 269 18.65 -2.82 1.09
C GLN A 269 19.31 -3.09 2.46
N ARG A 270 18.61 -2.72 3.54
CA ARG A 270 19.09 -2.96 4.91
C ARG A 270 18.96 -4.43 5.32
N THR A 271 17.91 -5.13 4.87
CA THR A 271 17.71 -6.55 5.21
C THR A 271 18.68 -7.48 4.50
N SER A 272 19.10 -7.16 3.27
CA SER A 272 20.10 -7.92 2.51
C SER A 272 21.52 -7.85 3.10
N SER A 273 21.76 -6.90 4.01
CA SER A 273 23.06 -6.71 4.67
C SER A 273 23.19 -7.49 6.00
N ASN A 274 22.09 -8.07 6.47
CA ASN A 274 21.98 -8.76 7.77
C ASN A 274 21.64 -10.27 7.63
N ILE A 275 21.77 -10.82 6.41
CA ILE A 275 21.68 -12.26 6.10
C ILE A 275 23.00 -12.66 5.45
#